data_AF-A0A4D4J1T0-F1
#
_entry.id   AF-A0A4D4J1T0-F1
#
_cell.length_a   1.000
_cell.length_b   1.000
_cell.length_c   1.000
_cell.angle_alpha   90.00
_cell.angle_beta   90.00
_cell.angle_gamma   90.00
#
_symmetry.space_group_name_H-M   'P 1'
#
loop_
_entity.id
_entity.type
_entity.pdbx_description
1 polymer ?
#
loop_
_entity_poly.entity_id
_entity_poly.type
_entity_poly.pdbx_seq_one_letter_code
_entity_poly.pdbx_strand_id
1 'polypeptide(L)' 'MLGASRAAILAQLDLPMSTTYLACQLELAAPTVRVHLKALHQAGIVSSRRDGRSVRYQRT' A
#
# COMPACT_ATOMS: atom_id res chain seq x y z
N MET A 1 14.85 -9.55 0.23
CA MET A 1 14.73 -8.85 -1.07
C MET A 1 13.31 -8.36 -1.25
N LEU A 2 13.06 -7.04 -1.22
CA LEU A 2 11.76 -6.50 -1.62
C LEU A 2 11.71 -6.48 -3.16
N GLY A 3 10.66 -7.05 -3.75
CA GLY A 3 10.45 -6.96 -5.20
C GLY A 3 10.11 -5.51 -5.62
N ALA A 4 10.39 -5.15 -6.88
CA ALA A 4 10.23 -3.81 -7.42
C ALA A 4 8.86 -3.17 -7.09
N SER A 5 7.76 -3.93 -7.24
CA SER A 5 6.40 -3.44 -6.93
C SER A 5 6.20 -3.11 -5.45
N ARG A 6 6.81 -3.87 -4.53
CA ARG A 6 6.73 -3.59 -3.08
C ARG A 6 7.53 -2.35 -2.71
N ALA A 7 8.70 -2.17 -3.32
CA ALA A 7 9.51 -0.96 -3.13
C ALA A 7 8.78 0.29 -3.65
N ALA A 8 8.15 0.21 -4.83
CA ALA A 8 7.36 1.29 -5.39
C ALA A 8 6.15 1.66 -4.52
N ILE A 9 5.43 0.66 -3.98
CA ILE A 9 4.32 0.90 -3.04
C ILE A 9 4.82 1.61 -1.77
N LEU A 10 5.95 1.18 -1.20
CA LEU A 10 6.48 1.81 0.01
C LEU A 10 6.93 3.25 -0.23
N ALA A 11 7.53 3.55 -1.38
CA ALA A 11 7.92 4.91 -1.75
C ALA A 11 6.73 5.87 -1.84
N GLN A 12 5.53 5.37 -2.15
CA GLN A 12 4.31 6.19 -2.18
C GLN A 12 3.64 6.32 -0.80
N LEU A 13 3.98 5.46 0.16
CA LEU A 13 3.37 5.41 1.50
C LEU A 13 4.08 6.28 2.54
N ASP A 14 4.99 7.16 2.11
CA ASP A 14 5.51 8.25 2.94
C ASP A 14 4.37 9.21 3.36
N LEU A 15 3.30 9.27 2.58
CA LEU A 15 2.03 9.90 2.95
C LEU A 15 0.92 8.84 3.07
N PRO A 16 -0.04 8.97 4.00
CA PRO A 16 -1.12 7.99 4.12
C PRO A 16 -2.02 7.95 2.87
N MET A 17 -1.98 6.85 2.11
CA MET A 17 -2.72 6.69 0.85
C MET A 17 -3.65 5.48 0.84
N SER A 18 -4.71 5.55 0.04
CA SER A 18 -5.64 4.42 -0.15
C SER A 18 -5.12 3.44 -1.22
N THR A 19 -5.60 2.19 -1.16
CA THR A 19 -5.25 1.17 -2.17
C THR A 19 -5.65 1.60 -3.59
N THR A 20 -6.80 2.29 -3.74
CA THR A 20 -7.27 2.78 -5.04
C THR A 20 -6.36 3.86 -5.61
N TYR A 21 -5.86 4.75 -4.76
CA TYR A 21 -4.92 5.79 -5.19
C TYR A 21 -3.59 5.18 -5.64
N LEU A 22 -3.05 4.22 -4.87
CA LEU A 22 -1.83 3.49 -5.22
C LEU A 22 -1.96 2.70 -6.52
N ALA A 23 -3.11 2.06 -6.75
CA ALA A 23 -3.39 1.33 -7.99
C ALA A 23 -3.35 2.26 -9.21
N CYS A 24 -3.94 3.46 -9.09
CA CYS A 24 -3.93 4.46 -10.15
C CYS A 24 -2.50 5.00 -10.40
N GLN A 25 -1.80 5.41 -9.34
CA GLN A 25 -0.46 6.02 -9.46
C GLN A 25 0.63 5.06 -9.96
N LEU A 26 0.53 3.77 -9.60
CA LEU A 26 1.50 2.77 -10.02
C LEU A 26 1.08 2.04 -11.30
N GLU A 27 -0.05 2.42 -11.89
CA GLU A 27 -0.65 1.73 -13.06
C GLU A 27 -0.80 0.22 -12.83
N LEU A 28 -1.12 -0.17 -11.59
CA LEU A 28 -1.28 -1.55 -11.16
C LEU A 28 -2.75 -1.87 -10.91
N ALA A 29 -3.14 -3.11 -11.18
CA ALA A 29 -4.46 -3.59 -10.80
C ALA A 29 -4.64 -3.52 -9.27
N ALA A 30 -5.78 -2.99 -8.81
CA ALA A 30 -6.10 -2.88 -7.39
C ALA A 30 -5.97 -4.19 -6.59
N PRO A 31 -6.32 -5.38 -7.12
CA PRO A 31 -6.07 -6.65 -6.44
C PRO A 31 -4.58 -6.91 -6.18
N THR A 32 -3.72 -6.60 -7.14
CA THR A 32 -2.25 -6.77 -7.02
C THR A 32 -1.68 -5.88 -5.92
N VAL A 33 -2.07 -4.61 -5.90
CA VAL A 33 -1.65 -3.68 -4.84
C VAL A 33 -2.12 -4.18 -3.48
N ARG A 34 -3.36 -4.67 -3.38
CA ARG A 34 -3.91 -5.20 -2.13
C ARG A 34 -3.15 -6.42 -1.62
N VAL A 35 -2.71 -7.32 -2.51
CA VAL A 35 -1.86 -8.47 -2.15
C VAL A 35 -0.52 -8.00 -1.58
N HIS A 36 0.13 -7.04 -2.24
CA HIS A 36 1.39 -6.48 -1.74
C HIS A 36 1.23 -5.76 -0.41
N LEU A 37 0.19 -4.93 -0.25
CA LEU A 37 -0.10 -4.24 1.01
C LEU A 37 -0.39 -5.24 2.14
N LYS A 38 -1.12 -6.31 1.86
CA LYS A 38 -1.37 -7.37 2.85
C LYS A 38 -0.07 -8.03 3.29
N ALA A 39 0.82 -8.37 2.36
CA ALA A 39 2.12 -8.94 2.69
C ALA A 39 3.00 -7.98 3.50
N LEU A 40 3.02 -6.69 3.15
CA LEU A 40 3.76 -5.66 3.89
C LEU A 40 3.17 -5.44 5.30
N HIS A 41 1.85 -5.48 5.42
CA HIS A 41 1.16 -5.33 6.70
C HIS A 41 1.43 -6.52 7.62
N GLN A 42 1.36 -7.75 7.09
CA GLN A 42 1.72 -8.96 7.82
C GLN A 42 3.18 -8.97 8.28
N ALA A 43 4.08 -8.35 7.51
CA ALA A 43 5.48 -8.17 7.88
C ALA A 43 5.72 -6.99 8.86
N GLY A 44 4.68 -6.26 9.27
CA GLY A 44 4.80 -5.10 10.17
C GLY A 44 5.36 -3.82 9.53
N ILE A 45 5.60 -3.82 8.21
CA ILE A 45 6.26 -2.70 7.50
C ILE A 45 5.29 -1.54 7.26
N VAL A 46 3.99 -1.84 7.12
CA VAL A 46 2.94 -0.81 6.95
C VAL A 46 1.82 -1.01 7.95
N SER A 47 1.25 0.09 8.41
CA SER A 47 0.03 0.12 9.20
C SER A 47 -1.15 0.55 8.32
N SER A 48 -2.33 0.02 8.65
CA SER A 48 -3.58 0.41 8.01
C SER A 48 -4.46 1.15 9.01
N ARG A 49 -4.99 2.30 8.61
CA ARG A 49 -5.96 3.06 9.39
C ARG A 49 -7.23 3.25 8.56
N ARG A 50 -8.37 2.95 9.16
CA ARG A 50 -9.66 3.30 8.56
C ARG A 50 -9.89 4.79 8.73
N ASP A 51 -10.15 5.46 7.63
CA ASP A 51 -10.48 6.88 7.57
C ASP A 51 -11.81 7.06 6.83
N GLY A 52 -12.88 7.16 7.62
CA GLY A 52 -14.26 7.19 7.13
C GLY A 52 -14.59 5.96 6.28
N ARG A 53 -14.81 6.20 4.98
CA ARG A 53 -15.24 5.18 4.00
C ARG A 53 -14.10 4.39 3.38
N SER A 54 -12.84 4.81 3.59
CA SER A 54 -11.67 4.19 2.96
C SER A 54 -10.64 3.74 3.99
N VAL A 55 -9.83 2.75 3.62
CA VAL A 55 -8.64 2.37 4.40
C VAL A 55 -7.44 3.09 3.79
N ARG A 56 -6.72 3.83 4.62
CA ARG A 56 -5.42 4.40 4.27
C ARG A 56 -4.32 3.52 4.85
N TYR A 57 -3.28 3.32 4.07
CA TYR A 57 -2.05 2.67 4.49
C TYR A 57 -0.99 3.73 4.70
N GLN A 58 -0.08 3.50 5.64
CA GLN A 58 1.10 4.34 5.89
C GLN A 58 2.24 3.45 6.37
N ARG A 59 3.48 3.91 6.23
CA ARG A 59 4.63 3.18 6.77
C ARG A 59 4.61 3.23 8.31
N THR A 60 4.97 2.12 8.95
CA THR A 60 5.19 2.06 10.41
C THR A 60 6.51 2.75 10.76
#